data_AF-A0A2H4TMM3-F1
#
_entry.id   AF-A0A2H4TMM3-F1
#
_cell.length_a   1.000
_cell.length_b   1.000
_cell.length_c   1.000
_cell.angle_alpha   90.00
_cell.angle_beta   90.00
_cell.angle_gamma   90.00
#
_symmetry.space_group_name_H-M   'P 1'
#
loop_
_entity.id
_entity.type
_entity.pdbx_description
1 polymer ?
#
loop_
_entity_poly.entity_id
_entity_poly.type
_entity_poly.pdbx_seq_one_letter_code
_entity_poly.pdbx_strand_id
1 'polypeptide(L)' 'MVSDTASDVLDGQAESRITVQIDVWATVPDDADNIREQALDAVRKLAPSVISKTQGYDPDSRLSRATLEFQVIA' A
#
# COMPACT_ATOMS: atom_id res chain seq x y z
N MET A 1 20.73 24.39 -23.89
CA MET A 1 21.45 24.24 -22.62
C MET A 1 21.03 22.91 -22.02
N VAL A 2 21.97 21.98 -21.92
CA VAL A 2 21.82 20.77 -21.12
C VAL A 2 22.07 21.19 -19.67
N SER A 3 21.20 20.78 -18.75
CA SER A 3 21.54 20.75 -17.34
C SER A 3 21.35 19.32 -16.88
N ASP A 4 22.44 18.55 -17.00
CA ASP A 4 22.65 17.31 -16.29
C ASP A 4 22.46 17.60 -14.80
N THR A 5 21.36 17.12 -14.24
CA THR A 5 21.26 16.97 -12.79
C THR A 5 21.78 15.58 -12.45
N ALA A 6 23.09 15.41 -12.59
CA ALA A 6 23.84 14.39 -11.88
C ALA A 6 23.86 14.80 -10.40
N SER A 7 22.74 14.61 -9.71
CA SER A 7 22.62 14.81 -8.28
C SER A 7 22.68 13.45 -7.60
N ASP A 8 23.92 13.07 -7.30
CA ASP A 8 24.29 12.54 -5.99
C ASP A 8 23.70 11.18 -5.59
N VAL A 9 24.39 10.10 -5.98
CA VAL A 9 24.35 8.82 -5.25
C VAL A 9 25.79 8.50 -4.84
N LEU A 10 26.35 9.33 -3.95
CA LEU A 10 27.61 9.06 -3.27
C LEU A 10 27.39 8.05 -2.14
N ASP A 11 27.86 6.81 -2.35
CA ASP A 11 28.28 5.83 -1.34
C ASP A 11 27.38 5.60 -0.11
N GLY A 12 26.14 5.21 -0.37
CA GLY A 12 25.29 4.51 0.58
C GLY A 12 24.03 4.12 -0.18
N GLN A 13 23.68 2.83 -0.22
CA GLN A 13 22.44 2.38 -0.85
C GLN A 13 21.29 3.25 -0.30
N ALA A 14 20.73 4.12 -1.14
CA ALA A 14 19.55 4.87 -0.74
C ALA A 14 18.51 3.83 -0.34
N GLU A 15 18.08 3.82 0.93
CA GLU A 15 17.01 2.94 1.38
C GLU A 15 15.81 3.21 0.47
N SER A 16 15.52 2.26 -0.42
CA SER A 16 14.47 2.43 -1.40
C SER A 16 13.15 2.14 -0.70
N ARG A 17 12.26 3.13 -0.63
CA ARG A 17 10.93 2.96 -0.05
C ARG A 17 9.95 2.58 -1.15
N ILE A 18 9.27 1.45 -0.96
CA ILE A 18 8.19 0.99 -1.83
C ILE A 18 6.87 1.27 -1.14
N THR A 19 5.97 2.00 -1.81
CA THR A 19 4.57 2.15 -1.38
C THR A 19 3.72 1.06 -2.04
N VAL A 20 2.89 0.39 -1.25
CA VAL A 20 2.00 -0.68 -1.69
C VAL A 20 0.56 -0.32 -1.32
N GLN A 21 -0.36 -0.47 -2.27
CA GLN A 21 -1.80 -0.38 -2.05
C GLN A 21 -2.46 -1.71 -2.40
N ILE A 22 -3.34 -2.19 -1.52
CA ILE A 22 -4.17 -3.38 -1.72
C ILE A 22 -5.63 -2.95 -1.57
N ASP A 23 -6.40 -3.07 -2.65
CA ASP A 23 -7.84 -2.81 -2.64
C ASP A 23 -8.60 -4.14 -2.60
N VAL A 24 -9.33 -4.35 -1.50
CA VAL A 24 -10.22 -5.50 -1.34
C VAL A 24 -11.64 -5.07 -1.65
N TRP A 25 -12.34 -5.84 -2.48
CA TRP A 25 -13.73 -5.59 -2.85
C TRP A 25 -14.60 -6.79 -2.47
N ALA A 26 -15.70 -6.55 -1.77
CA ALA A 26 -16.66 -7.59 -1.39
C ALA A 26 -18.10 -7.06 -1.35
N THR A 27 -19.07 -7.95 -1.50
CA THR A 27 -20.50 -7.62 -1.37
C THR A 27 -20.93 -7.40 0.08
N VAL A 28 -20.20 -7.98 1.03
CA VAL A 28 -20.39 -7.79 2.47
C VAL A 28 -19.23 -6.93 3.00
N PRO A 29 -19.49 -5.77 3.63
CA PRO A 29 -18.43 -4.89 4.13
C PRO A 29 -17.44 -5.60 5.06
N ASP A 30 -17.96 -6.42 5.98
CA ASP A 30 -17.14 -7.16 6.95
C ASP A 30 -16.19 -8.16 6.26
N ASP A 31 -16.58 -8.74 5.13
CA ASP A 31 -15.70 -9.64 4.37
C ASP A 31 -14.52 -8.88 3.75
N ALA A 32 -14.76 -7.68 3.21
CA ALA A 32 -13.70 -6.82 2.68
C ALA A 32 -12.72 -6.45 3.80
N ASP A 33 -13.23 -6.11 4.98
CA ASP A 33 -12.41 -5.82 6.15
C ASP A 33 -11.59 -7.00 6.63
N ASN A 34 -12.22 -8.17 6.78
CA ASN A 34 -11.54 -9.38 7.22
C ASN A 34 -10.41 -9.78 6.28
N ILE A 35 -10.62 -9.69 4.97
CA ILE A 35 -9.58 -9.98 3.97
C ILE A 35 -8.48 -8.92 3.99
N ARG A 36 -8.81 -7.63 4.19
CA ARG A 36 -7.79 -6.57 4.36
C ARG A 36 -6.90 -6.83 5.58
N GLU A 37 -7.47 -7.27 6.70
CA GLU A 37 -6.68 -7.63 7.89
C GLU A 37 -5.79 -8.86 7.65
N GLN A 38 -6.28 -9.87 6.93
CA GLN A 38 -5.47 -11.02 6.51
C GLN A 38 -4.31 -10.60 5.60
N ALA A 39 -4.55 -9.66 4.67
CA ALA A 39 -3.51 -9.11 3.81
C ALA A 39 -2.44 -8.39 4.64
N LEU A 40 -2.83 -7.57 5.63
CA LEU A 40 -1.89 -6.92 6.53
C LEU A 40 -1.08 -7.94 7.34
N ASP A 41 -1.71 -8.98 7.88
CA ASP A 41 -1.02 -10.04 8.63
C ASP A 41 0.01 -10.77 7.75
N ALA A 42 -0.37 -11.10 6.51
CA ALA A 42 0.50 -11.78 5.55
C ALA A 42 1.77 -10.98 5.23
N VAL A 43 1.69 -9.65 5.19
CA VAL A 43 2.83 -8.77 4.88
C VAL A 43 3.64 -8.35 6.10
N ARG A 44 3.29 -8.76 7.33
CA ARG A 44 4.03 -8.37 8.55
C ARG A 44 5.52 -8.69 8.50
N LYS A 45 5.92 -9.76 7.79
CA LYS A 45 7.33 -10.15 7.61
C LYS A 45 8.15 -9.12 6.83
N LEU A 46 7.50 -8.23 6.09
CA LEU A 46 8.13 -7.13 5.36
C LEU A 46 8.32 -5.86 6.23
N ALA A 47 7.95 -5.93 7.51
CA ALA A 47 7.97 -4.79 8.44
C ALA A 47 7.29 -3.53 7.84
N PRO A 48 6.00 -3.62 7.45
CA PRO A 48 5.29 -2.50 6.86
C PRO A 48 5.23 -1.31 7.82
N SER A 49 5.44 -0.12 7.27
CA SER A 49 5.39 1.17 7.96
C SER A 49 4.36 2.08 7.30
N VAL A 50 3.99 3.19 7.94
CA VAL A 50 3.02 4.17 7.40
C VAL A 50 1.72 3.48 6.95
N ILE A 51 1.17 2.62 7.81
CA ILE A 51 -0.02 1.82 7.49
C ILE A 51 -1.26 2.72 7.55
N SER A 52 -2.02 2.74 6.46
CA SER A 52 -3.31 3.42 6.36
C SER A 52 -4.40 2.43 5.92
N LYS A 53 -5.61 2.64 6.42
CA LYS A 53 -6.79 1.84 6.11
C LYS A 53 -7.95 2.75 5.78
N THR A 54 -8.53 2.58 4.60
CA THR A 54 -9.62 3.41 4.10
C THR A 54 -10.80 2.53 3.69
N GLN A 55 -12.00 2.95 4.06
CA GLN A 55 -13.25 2.33 3.60
C GLN A 55 -13.78 3.05 2.37
N GLY A 56 -14.47 2.31 1.51
CA GLY A 56 -15.20 2.84 0.37
C GLY A 56 -16.39 1.97 0.02
N TYR A 57 -17.25 2.51 -0.83
CA TYR A 57 -18.34 1.78 -1.45
C TYR A 57 -18.48 2.28 -2.87
N ASP A 58 -18.48 1.37 -3.83
CA ASP A 58 -18.77 1.69 -5.22
C ASP A 58 -20.26 1.44 -5.50
N PRO A 59 -21.06 2.49 -5.79
CA PRO A 59 -22.49 2.33 -6.04
C PRO A 59 -22.80 1.57 -7.33
N ASP A 60 -21.91 1.58 -8.33
CA ASP A 60 -22.16 0.95 -9.62
C ASP A 60 -22.03 -0.57 -9.53
N SER A 61 -20.94 -1.06 -8.91
CA SER A 61 -20.74 -2.49 -8.65
C SER A 61 -21.45 -2.98 -7.38
N ARG A 62 -21.90 -2.06 -6.52
CA ARG A 62 -22.46 -2.35 -5.18
C ARG A 62 -21.51 -3.13 -4.28
N LEU A 63 -20.21 -2.90 -4.44
CA LEU A 63 -19.16 -3.53 -3.65
C LEU A 63 -18.64 -2.56 -2.60
N SER A 64 -18.47 -3.06 -1.38
CA SER A 64 -17.66 -2.42 -0.35
C SER A 64 -16.19 -2.58 -0.69
N ARG A 65 -15.42 -1.51 -0.53
CA ARG A 65 -13.98 -1.47 -0.70
C ARG A 65 -13.29 -1.28 0.64
N ALA A 66 -12.34 -2.14 0.97
CA ALA A 66 -11.40 -1.95 2.06
C ALA A 66 -9.98 -1.80 1.49
N THR A 67 -9.45 -0.58 1.54
CA THR A 67 -8.09 -0.27 1.06
C THR A 67 -7.10 -0.39 2.21
N LEU A 68 -5.99 -1.09 1.97
CA LEU A 68 -4.79 -1.09 2.80
C LEU A 68 -3.64 -0.43 2.02
N GLU A 69 -3.00 0.57 2.62
CA GLU A 69 -1.80 1.21 2.09
C GLU A 69 -0.67 1.11 3.13
N PHE A 70 0.55 0.81 2.69
CA PHE A 70 1.75 0.78 3.56
C PHE A 70 3.04 1.00 2.76
N GLN A 71 4.13 1.25 3.48
CA GLN A 71 5.49 1.36 2.94
C GLN A 71 6.39 0.23 3.45
N VAL A 72 7.30 -0.24 2.61
CA VAL A 72 8.39 -1.16 2.99
C VAL A 72 9.74 -0.62 2.51
N ILE A 73 10.81 -1.01 3.19
CA ILE A 73 12.19 -0.72 2.76
C ILE A 73 12.65 -1.89 1.90
N ALA A 74 13.27 -1.60 0.74
CA ALA A 74 13.75 -2.57 -0.23
C ALA A 74 15.28 -2.76 -0.17
#